data_AF-A0A7Y1XDU5-F1
#
_entry.id   AF-A0A7Y1XDU5-F1
#
_cell.length_a   1.000
_cell.length_b   1.000
_cell.length_c   1.000
_cell.angle_alpha   90.00
_cell.angle_beta   90.00
_cell.angle_gamma   90.00
#
_symmetry.space_group_name_H-M   'P 1'
#
loop_
_entity.id
_entity.type
_entity.pdbx_description
1 polymer ?
#
loop_
_entity_poly.entity_id
_entity_poly.type
_entity_poly.pdbx_seq_one_letter_code
_entity_poly.pdbx_strand_id
1 'polypeptide(L)'
;MKYKTFHVQVLLIALLILGCKNDKISTSESVIIPEGLVLNNGEKWIANEETHLGMIRIDSILKNNTSSDGKILGDALSKETSYIIKSCDMKGEAHDQLHLVLVPMLEEITDLKDVTEAETIENRVTHLKGLVKIYFQFFSA
;
A
#
# COMPACT_ATOMS: atom_id res chain seq x y z
N MET A 1 70.15 27.97 -19.85
CA MET A 1 69.67 26.68 -20.39
C MET A 1 68.15 26.67 -20.26
N LYS A 2 67.44 26.76 -21.38
CA LYS A 2 66.00 27.07 -21.46
C LYS A 2 65.19 25.78 -21.30
N TYR A 3 64.40 25.66 -20.24
CA TYR A 3 63.44 24.56 -20.07
C TYR A 3 62.23 24.82 -20.97
N LYS A 4 61.97 23.82 -21.80
CA LYS A 4 60.96 23.76 -22.84
C LYS A 4 59.56 23.74 -22.23
N THR A 5 58.67 24.49 -22.88
CA THR A 5 57.22 24.51 -22.82
C THR A 5 56.56 23.13 -22.91
N PHE A 6 55.50 22.90 -22.10
CA PHE A 6 54.22 22.39 -22.61
C PHE A 6 53.10 22.65 -21.59
N HIS A 7 52.19 23.54 -21.93
CA HIS A 7 50.96 23.80 -21.19
C HIS A 7 49.91 22.76 -21.55
N VAL A 8 49.25 22.15 -20.56
CA VAL A 8 47.84 21.75 -20.68
C VAL A 8 47.18 22.06 -19.34
N GLN A 9 46.33 23.08 -19.37
CA GLN A 9 45.43 23.44 -18.27
C GLN A 9 44.39 22.34 -18.11
N VAL A 10 44.14 21.87 -16.89
CA VAL A 10 42.82 21.33 -16.53
C VAL A 10 42.46 21.84 -15.14
N LEU A 11 41.33 22.53 -15.12
CA LEU A 11 40.62 23.15 -14.02
C LEU A 11 40.73 22.42 -12.67
N LEU A 12 41.23 23.12 -11.65
CA LEU A 12 40.92 22.85 -10.25
C LEU A 12 39.47 23.31 -9.98
N ILE A 13 38.49 22.43 -10.18
CA ILE A 13 37.13 22.66 -9.66
C ILE A 13 37.15 22.29 -8.18
N ALA A 14 36.87 23.29 -7.36
CA ALA A 14 36.79 23.19 -5.91
C ALA A 14 35.76 22.11 -5.47
N LEU A 15 36.24 21.08 -4.77
CA LEU A 15 35.40 20.25 -3.92
C LEU A 15 34.94 21.08 -2.71
N LEU A 16 33.74 21.62 -2.80
CA LEU A 16 32.98 22.14 -1.65
C LEU A 16 31.55 21.62 -1.73
N ILE A 17 31.34 20.40 -1.25
CA ILE A 17 30.05 19.90 -0.75
C ILE A 17 30.30 18.77 0.27
N LEU A 18 30.92 19.08 1.41
CA LEU A 18 30.75 18.21 2.58
C LEU A 18 29.34 18.48 3.13
N GLY A 19 28.51 17.46 2.98
CA GLY A 19 27.05 17.52 3.07
C GLY A 19 26.48 17.77 4.46
N CYS A 20 25.24 18.25 4.43
CA CYS A 20 24.33 18.36 5.56
C CYS A 20 24.18 17.00 6.25
N LYS A 21 24.31 17.02 7.58
CA LYS A 21 24.07 15.88 8.46
C LYS A 21 22.78 16.13 9.23
N ASN A 22 22.01 15.05 9.42
CA ASN A 22 20.69 14.91 10.01
C ASN A 22 19.50 15.24 9.09
N ASP A 23 18.80 14.19 8.67
CA ASP A 23 17.55 13.89 9.34
C ASP A 23 17.31 12.39 9.45
N LYS A 24 16.67 12.00 10.54
CA LYS A 24 16.23 10.65 10.81
C LYS A 24 15.14 10.31 9.79
N ILE A 25 15.40 9.37 8.89
CA ILE A 25 14.35 8.71 8.12
C ILE A 25 14.19 7.31 8.68
N SER A 26 13.13 7.18 9.48
CA SER A 26 12.47 5.93 9.80
C SER A 26 12.31 5.09 8.54
N THR A 27 12.61 3.81 8.66
CA THR A 27 12.26 2.74 7.73
C THR A 27 10.89 3.00 7.11
N SER A 28 10.89 3.49 5.86
CA SER A 28 9.70 3.60 5.03
C SER A 28 9.39 2.21 4.52
N GLU A 29 8.46 1.56 5.19
CA GLU A 29 7.70 0.46 4.63
C GLU A 29 6.85 1.08 3.49
N SER A 30 7.31 0.90 2.25
CA SER A 30 6.69 1.46 1.05
C SER A 30 5.34 0.77 0.80
N VAL A 31 4.29 1.21 1.51
CA VAL A 31 2.92 0.93 1.14
C VAL A 31 2.65 1.68 -0.18
N ILE A 32 2.57 0.93 -1.28
CA ILE A 32 2.27 1.48 -2.60
C ILE A 32 0.81 1.93 -2.60
N ILE A 33 0.57 3.24 -2.67
CA ILE A 33 -0.78 3.79 -2.83
C ILE A 33 -1.24 3.47 -4.26
N PRO A 34 -2.46 2.90 -4.46
CA PRO A 34 -3.01 2.63 -5.77
C PRO A 34 -2.99 3.87 -6.66
N GLU A 35 -2.59 3.70 -7.92
CA GLU A 35 -2.56 4.79 -8.90
C GLU A 35 -3.97 5.37 -9.09
N GLY A 36 -4.08 6.71 -9.04
CA GLY A 36 -5.36 7.41 -9.18
C GLY A 36 -6.19 7.52 -7.89
N LEU A 37 -5.76 6.94 -6.77
CA LEU A 37 -6.42 7.10 -5.49
C LEU A 37 -6.14 8.50 -4.92
N VAL A 38 -7.19 9.27 -4.66
CA VAL A 38 -7.12 10.64 -4.17
C VAL A 38 -8.10 10.88 -3.03
N LEU A 39 -7.86 11.92 -2.23
CA LEU A 39 -8.82 12.41 -1.23
C LEU A 39 -9.92 13.22 -1.92
N ASN A 40 -11.11 13.24 -1.33
CA ASN A 40 -12.21 14.11 -1.73
C ASN A 40 -11.90 15.55 -1.32
N ASN A 41 -11.19 16.30 -2.18
CA ASN A 41 -10.81 17.68 -1.92
C ASN A 41 -10.06 17.88 -0.58
N GLY A 42 -9.23 16.89 -0.21
CA GLY A 42 -8.48 16.88 1.06
C GLY A 42 -9.19 16.18 2.21
N GLU A 43 -10.44 15.75 2.02
CA GLU A 43 -11.22 14.97 2.99
C GLU A 43 -11.32 13.49 2.58
N LYS A 44 -11.72 12.63 3.53
CA LYS A 44 -11.98 11.22 3.24
C LYS A 44 -13.28 11.06 2.47
N TRP A 45 -13.34 10.04 1.63
CA TRP A 45 -14.58 9.57 1.01
C TRP A 45 -15.49 8.95 2.06
N ILE A 46 -16.79 9.17 1.92
CA ILE A 46 -17.81 8.55 2.77
C ILE A 46 -18.21 7.21 2.16
N ALA A 47 -17.84 6.14 2.85
CA ALA A 47 -18.32 4.79 2.61
C ALA A 47 -19.64 4.56 3.35
N ASN A 48 -20.54 3.76 2.77
CA ASN A 48 -21.71 3.33 3.51
C ASN A 48 -21.31 2.43 4.69
N GLU A 49 -22.20 2.36 5.69
CA GLU A 49 -21.92 1.69 6.96
C GLU A 49 -21.48 0.23 6.76
N GLU A 50 -22.14 -0.50 5.87
CA GLU A 50 -21.83 -1.90 5.56
C GLU A 50 -20.42 -2.05 4.97
N THR A 51 -20.02 -1.18 4.05
CA THR A 51 -18.65 -1.18 3.50
C THR A 51 -17.64 -0.98 4.63
N HIS A 52 -17.88 0.01 5.49
CA HIS A 52 -16.97 0.31 6.60
C HIS A 52 -16.88 -0.83 7.62
N LEU A 53 -18.01 -1.43 7.98
CA LEU A 53 -18.07 -2.60 8.85
C LEU A 53 -17.35 -3.81 8.23
N GLY A 54 -17.50 -4.04 6.94
CA GLY A 54 -16.78 -5.10 6.23
C GLY A 54 -15.27 -4.90 6.31
N MET A 55 -14.79 -3.68 6.10
CA MET A 55 -13.36 -3.35 6.21
C MET A 55 -12.81 -3.50 7.64
N ILE A 56 -13.59 -3.16 8.66
CA ILE A 56 -13.24 -3.44 10.07
C ILE A 56 -13.11 -4.95 10.32
N ARG A 57 -14.01 -5.77 9.77
CA ARG A 57 -13.94 -7.22 9.92
C ARG A 57 -12.75 -7.82 9.18
N ILE A 58 -12.42 -7.34 7.99
CA ILE A 58 -11.20 -7.70 7.25
C ILE A 58 -9.96 -7.37 8.07
N ASP A 59 -9.86 -6.14 8.61
CA ASP A 59 -8.76 -5.72 9.47
C ASP A 59 -8.61 -6.63 10.69
N SER A 60 -9.72 -6.97 11.35
CA SER A 60 -9.74 -7.89 12.49
C SER A 60 -9.26 -9.29 12.12
N ILE A 61 -9.70 -9.84 10.98
CA ILE A 61 -9.25 -11.15 10.49
C ILE A 61 -7.72 -11.13 10.27
N LEU A 62 -7.19 -10.11 9.59
CA LEU A 62 -5.76 -10.01 9.29
C LEU A 62 -4.89 -9.79 10.52
N LYS A 63 -5.37 -9.05 11.53
CA LYS A 63 -4.65 -8.82 12.79
C LYS A 63 -4.62 -10.05 13.68
N ASN A 64 -5.69 -10.82 13.70
CA ASN A 64 -5.85 -11.99 14.56
C ASN A 64 -5.54 -13.31 13.84
N ASN A 65 -5.10 -13.27 12.58
CA ASN A 65 -4.79 -14.49 11.83
C ASN A 65 -3.64 -15.27 12.48
N THR A 66 -3.92 -16.51 12.84
CA THR A 66 -2.94 -17.50 13.28
C THR A 66 -2.82 -18.67 12.30
N SER A 67 -3.61 -18.66 11.22
CA SER A 67 -3.58 -19.70 10.19
C SER A 67 -2.33 -19.57 9.33
N SER A 68 -1.61 -20.67 9.18
CA SER A 68 -0.58 -20.87 8.15
C SER A 68 -1.16 -21.42 6.85
N ASP A 69 -2.49 -21.58 6.77
CA ASP A 69 -3.20 -22.05 5.58
C ASP A 69 -3.82 -20.84 4.86
N GLY A 70 -3.27 -20.53 3.68
CA GLY A 70 -3.69 -19.44 2.82
C GLY A 70 -5.12 -19.62 2.30
N LYS A 71 -5.56 -20.85 2.06
CA LYS A 71 -6.93 -21.14 1.62
C LYS A 71 -7.96 -20.81 2.70
N ILE A 72 -7.71 -21.22 3.94
CA ILE A 72 -8.60 -20.90 5.07
C ILE A 72 -8.73 -19.39 5.25
N LEU A 73 -7.59 -18.69 5.24
CA LEU A 73 -7.57 -17.23 5.40
C LEU A 73 -8.25 -16.52 4.21
N GLY A 74 -7.91 -16.91 2.99
CA GLY A 74 -8.47 -16.35 1.77
C GLY A 74 -9.98 -16.55 1.68
N ASP A 75 -10.51 -17.70 2.10
CA ASP A 75 -11.96 -17.95 2.13
C ASP A 75 -12.67 -17.07 3.17
N ALA A 76 -12.07 -16.84 4.34
CA ALA A 76 -12.59 -15.91 5.35
C ALA A 76 -12.64 -14.46 4.84
N LEU A 77 -11.57 -14.00 4.20
CA LEU A 77 -11.49 -12.65 3.62
C LEU A 77 -12.44 -12.48 2.41
N SER A 78 -12.59 -13.53 1.59
CA SER A 78 -13.53 -13.55 0.46
C SER A 78 -14.98 -13.35 0.90
N LYS A 79 -15.34 -13.91 2.07
CA LYS A 79 -16.68 -13.75 2.62
C LYS A 79 -16.98 -12.29 2.96
N GLU A 80 -16.02 -11.60 3.58
CA GLU A 80 -16.20 -10.20 3.97
C GLU A 80 -16.16 -9.25 2.77
N THR A 81 -15.26 -9.47 1.81
CA THR A 81 -15.27 -8.69 0.56
C THR A 81 -16.54 -8.91 -0.25
N SER A 82 -17.07 -10.14 -0.29
CA SER A 82 -18.38 -10.43 -0.90
C SER A 82 -19.53 -9.68 -0.22
N TYR A 83 -19.47 -9.52 1.10
CA TYR A 83 -20.46 -8.72 1.83
C TYR A 83 -20.37 -7.25 1.44
N ILE A 84 -19.17 -6.66 1.41
CA ILE A 84 -18.96 -5.27 0.97
C ILE A 84 -19.55 -5.03 -0.42
N ILE A 85 -19.22 -5.89 -1.39
CA ILE A 85 -19.68 -5.76 -2.78
C ILE A 85 -21.20 -5.83 -2.87
N LYS A 86 -21.84 -6.75 -2.14
CA LYS A 86 -23.30 -6.94 -2.16
C LYS A 86 -24.05 -5.82 -1.45
N SER A 87 -23.42 -5.19 -0.47
CA SER A 87 -24.03 -4.15 0.38
C SER A 87 -23.64 -2.73 -0.02
N CYS A 88 -22.79 -2.53 -1.03
CA CYS A 88 -22.38 -1.21 -1.49
C CYS A 88 -23.51 -0.50 -2.23
N ASP A 89 -24.03 0.59 -1.65
CA ASP A 89 -25.02 1.47 -2.27
C ASP A 89 -24.42 2.77 -2.83
N MET A 90 -23.12 3.03 -2.55
CA MET A 90 -22.39 4.18 -3.06
C MET A 90 -22.47 4.30 -4.59
N LYS A 91 -22.36 5.55 -5.06
CA LYS A 91 -22.36 5.94 -6.48
C LYS A 91 -21.35 7.06 -6.72
N GLY A 92 -20.96 7.21 -7.98
CA GLY A 92 -20.04 8.27 -8.41
C GLY A 92 -18.63 8.06 -7.86
N GLU A 93 -17.91 9.15 -7.67
CA GLU A 93 -16.47 9.11 -7.45
C GLU A 93 -16.06 8.34 -6.17
N ALA A 94 -16.86 8.39 -5.09
CA ALA A 94 -16.59 7.59 -3.89
C ALA A 94 -16.57 6.08 -4.19
N HIS A 95 -17.46 5.61 -5.07
CA HIS A 95 -17.52 4.21 -5.50
C HIS A 95 -16.32 3.86 -6.38
N ASP A 96 -15.98 4.73 -7.33
CA ASP A 96 -14.84 4.52 -8.24
C ASP A 96 -13.50 4.50 -7.49
N GLN A 97 -13.35 5.38 -6.49
CA GLN A 97 -12.17 5.42 -5.63
C GLN A 97 -12.09 4.17 -4.73
N LEU A 98 -13.23 3.62 -4.28
CA LEU A 98 -13.24 2.38 -3.52
C LEU A 98 -12.73 1.21 -4.36
N HIS A 99 -13.03 1.16 -5.66
CA HIS A 99 -12.55 0.11 -6.56
C HIS A 99 -11.02 0.05 -6.63
N LEU A 100 -10.34 1.20 -6.58
CA LEU A 100 -8.87 1.26 -6.56
C LEU A 100 -8.26 0.56 -5.35
N VAL A 101 -9.03 0.37 -4.27
CA VAL A 101 -8.62 -0.37 -3.08
C VAL A 101 -9.12 -1.82 -3.11
N LEU A 102 -10.39 -2.04 -3.46
CA LEU A 102 -11.01 -3.36 -3.40
C LEU A 102 -10.54 -4.31 -4.51
N VAL A 103 -10.24 -3.83 -5.72
CA VAL A 103 -9.79 -4.71 -6.81
C VAL A 103 -8.45 -5.36 -6.47
N PRO A 104 -7.38 -4.62 -6.09
CA PRO A 104 -6.13 -5.24 -5.63
C PRO A 104 -6.33 -6.18 -4.43
N MET A 105 -7.26 -5.85 -3.53
CA MET A 105 -7.56 -6.70 -2.38
C MET A 105 -8.17 -8.05 -2.82
N LEU A 106 -9.07 -8.04 -3.80
CA LEU A 106 -9.68 -9.26 -4.34
C LEU A 106 -8.65 -10.14 -5.06
N GLU A 107 -7.73 -9.53 -5.81
CA GLU A 107 -6.63 -10.23 -6.48
C GLU A 107 -5.73 -10.92 -5.45
N GLU A 108 -5.28 -10.19 -4.42
CA GLU A 108 -4.47 -10.75 -3.34
C GLU A 108 -5.17 -11.87 -2.58
N ILE A 109 -6.47 -11.72 -2.29
CA ILE A 109 -7.26 -12.76 -1.63
C ILE A 109 -7.40 -14.00 -2.52
N THR A 110 -7.55 -13.82 -3.82
CA THR A 110 -7.67 -14.93 -4.78
C THR A 110 -6.37 -15.71 -4.82
N ASP A 111 -5.25 -15.02 -5.04
CA ASP A 111 -3.94 -15.63 -5.07
C ASP A 111 -3.58 -16.34 -3.76
N LEU A 112 -3.91 -15.72 -2.62
CA LEU A 112 -3.63 -16.27 -1.30
C LEU A 112 -4.20 -17.67 -1.11
N LYS A 113 -5.31 -18.01 -1.77
CA LYS A 113 -5.95 -19.33 -1.65
C LYS A 113 -5.14 -20.48 -2.23
N ASP A 114 -4.27 -20.17 -3.18
CA ASP A 114 -3.47 -21.16 -3.90
C ASP A 114 -2.05 -21.28 -3.34
N VAL A 115 -1.69 -20.48 -2.34
CA VAL A 115 -0.35 -20.47 -1.73
C VAL A 115 -0.28 -21.43 -0.54
N THR A 116 0.75 -22.29 -0.55
CA THR A 116 1.09 -23.19 0.57
C THR A 116 2.32 -22.74 1.34
N GLU A 117 3.18 -21.92 0.74
CA GLU A 117 4.44 -21.48 1.34
C GLU A 117 4.20 -20.38 2.38
N ALA A 118 4.60 -20.64 3.63
CA ALA A 118 4.33 -19.77 4.77
C ALA A 118 4.87 -18.33 4.58
N GLU A 119 6.08 -18.18 4.05
CA GLU A 119 6.67 -16.86 3.79
C GLU A 119 5.85 -16.08 2.72
N THR A 120 5.35 -16.77 1.71
CA THR A 120 4.52 -16.14 0.67
C THR A 120 3.16 -15.73 1.25
N ILE A 121 2.57 -16.55 2.12
CA ILE A 121 1.35 -16.20 2.86
C ILE A 121 1.57 -14.95 3.70
N GLU A 122 2.66 -14.88 4.48
CA GLU A 122 2.98 -13.73 5.33
C GLU A 122 3.18 -12.45 4.51
N ASN A 123 3.86 -12.53 3.38
CA ASN A 123 4.05 -11.39 2.47
C ASN A 123 2.72 -10.87 1.92
N ARG A 124 1.82 -11.77 1.49
CA ARG A 124 0.48 -11.40 1.00
C ARG A 124 -0.40 -10.83 2.10
N VAL A 125 -0.34 -11.39 3.31
CA VAL A 125 -1.03 -10.84 4.50
C VAL A 125 -0.53 -9.42 4.80
N THR A 126 0.77 -9.18 4.67
CA THR A 126 1.36 -7.85 4.85
C THR A 126 0.85 -6.87 3.79
N HIS A 127 0.77 -7.29 2.52
CA HIS A 127 0.22 -6.46 1.46
C HIS A 127 -1.28 -6.14 1.69
N LEU A 128 -2.09 -7.13 2.06
CA LEU A 128 -3.50 -6.95 2.42
C LEU A 128 -3.69 -5.97 3.59
N LYS A 129 -2.85 -6.04 4.64
CA LYS A 129 -2.84 -5.06 5.73
C LYS A 129 -2.53 -3.65 5.23
N GLY A 130 -1.64 -3.52 4.25
CA GLY A 130 -1.36 -2.26 3.56
C GLY A 130 -2.60 -1.68 2.87
N LEU A 131 -3.32 -2.49 2.09
CA LEU A 131 -4.56 -2.07 1.42
C LEU A 131 -5.67 -1.68 2.42
N VAL A 132 -5.80 -2.41 3.52
CA VAL A 132 -6.71 -2.05 4.62
C VAL A 132 -6.33 -0.71 5.24
N LYS A 133 -5.04 -0.47 5.48
CA LYS A 133 -4.57 0.82 5.99
C LYS A 133 -4.88 1.95 5.02
N ILE A 134 -4.68 1.74 3.71
CA ILE A 134 -5.04 2.70 2.66
C ILE A 134 -6.54 3.00 2.73
N TYR A 135 -7.41 1.99 2.81
CA TYR A 135 -8.84 2.23 2.99
C TYR A 135 -9.12 3.19 4.14
N PHE A 136 -8.60 2.92 5.36
CA PHE A 136 -8.85 3.78 6.51
C PHE A 136 -8.18 5.16 6.44
N GLN A 137 -7.20 5.36 5.56
CA GLN A 137 -6.62 6.67 5.29
C GLN A 137 -7.52 7.50 4.36
N PHE A 138 -8.18 6.88 3.39
CA PHE A 138 -8.95 7.56 2.35
C PHE A 138 -10.46 7.53 2.57
N PHE A 139 -10.97 6.64 3.42
CA PHE A 139 -12.40 6.44 3.65
C PHE A 139 -12.78 6.52 5.13
N SER A 140 -13.98 7.03 5.40
CA SER A 140 -14.69 6.97 6.67
C SER A 140 -16.13 6.52 6.44
N ALA A 141 -16.89 6.27 7.51
CA ALA A 141 -18.35 6.14 7.46
C ALA A 141 -19.01 7.50 7.77
#